data_AF-A0A9W7E2H1-F1
#
_entry.id   AF-A0A9W7E2H1-F1
#
_cell.length_a   1.000
_cell.length_b   1.000
_cell.length_c   1.000
_cell.angle_alpha   90.00
_cell.angle_beta   90.00
_cell.angle_gamma   90.00
#
_symmetry.space_group_name_H-M   'P 1'
#
loop_
_entity.id
_entity.type
_entity.pdbx_description
1 polymer ?
#
loop_
_entity_poly.entity_id
_entity_poly.type
_entity_poly.pdbx_seq_one_letter_code
_entity_poly.pdbx_strand_id
1 'polypeptide(L)'
;MGKKGGGVRVKQIGGPKGGMNPAAMNPQKMMQEAMGDMMKIGMNNKALMMPQIPDDRSVLQKWPMNRSCQNEPHDKWQIVWPSNLDSNKTTKEGRKVGKSVGLPKPTLMDISEALQKIGIRHAIEPNKFLPRDPASKWDNFGRVRV
;
A
#
# COMPACT_ATOMS: atom_id res chain seq x y z
N MET A 1 41.44 -85.07 -7.00
CA MET A 1 42.10 -83.74 -7.01
C MET A 1 41.51 -82.93 -8.16
N GLY A 2 40.84 -81.82 -7.86
CA GLY A 2 40.26 -80.93 -8.87
C GLY A 2 39.85 -79.61 -8.22
N LYS A 3 40.72 -78.60 -8.35
CA LYS A 3 40.45 -77.21 -7.95
C LYS A 3 39.38 -76.59 -8.86
N LYS A 4 38.51 -75.74 -8.30
CA LYS A 4 37.81 -74.57 -8.89
C LYS A 4 36.70 -74.21 -7.89
N GLY A 5 36.51 -73.00 -7.38
CA GLY A 5 37.12 -71.69 -7.58
C GLY A 5 36.24 -70.76 -6.74
N GLY A 6 36.86 -69.97 -5.86
CA GLY A 6 36.14 -69.04 -4.99
C GLY A 6 35.38 -68.00 -5.80
N GLY A 7 34.11 -67.80 -5.45
CA GLY A 7 33.27 -66.72 -5.95
C GLY A 7 32.48 -66.16 -4.80
N VAL A 8 32.99 -65.10 -4.16
CA VAL A 8 32.28 -64.34 -3.14
C VAL A 8 31.15 -63.59 -3.84
N ARG A 9 29.90 -63.95 -3.55
CA ARG A 9 28.71 -63.28 -4.09
C ARG A 9 28.52 -61.95 -3.35
N VAL A 10 29.03 -60.87 -3.94
CA VAL A 10 28.80 -59.50 -3.46
C VAL A 10 27.31 -59.21 -3.51
N LYS A 11 26.68 -59.05 -2.34
CA LYS A 11 25.29 -58.63 -2.23
C LYS A 11 25.25 -57.14 -2.55
N GLN A 12 24.82 -56.81 -3.76
CA GLN A 12 24.60 -55.45 -4.22
C GLN A 12 23.64 -54.75 -3.24
N ILE A 13 24.17 -53.81 -2.47
CA ILE A 13 23.39 -52.89 -1.64
C ILE A 13 22.56 -52.06 -2.62
N GLY A 14 21.23 -52.13 -2.49
CA GLY A 14 20.29 -51.48 -3.40
C GLY A 14 20.50 -49.98 -3.43
N GLY A 15 20.99 -49.48 -4.57
CA GLY A 15 20.88 -48.06 -4.92
C GLY A 15 19.43 -47.66 -5.14
N PRO A 16 19.10 -46.36 -5.04
CA PRO A 16 17.73 -45.87 -5.16
C PRO A 16 17.12 -46.31 -6.51
N LYS A 17 15.99 -47.02 -6.43
CA LYS A 17 15.14 -47.31 -7.58
C LYS A 17 14.56 -45.99 -8.08
N GLY A 18 15.26 -45.37 -9.01
CA GLY A 18 14.81 -44.22 -9.78
C GLY A 18 15.42 -44.32 -11.16
N GLY A 19 14.95 -45.28 -11.96
CA GLY A 19 15.25 -45.27 -13.39
C GLY A 19 14.60 -44.03 -13.99
N MET A 20 15.40 -42.99 -14.26
CA MET A 20 14.97 -41.91 -15.13
C MET A 20 14.77 -42.49 -16.53
N ASN A 21 13.51 -42.71 -16.92
CA ASN A 21 13.15 -42.80 -18.33
C ASN A 21 13.31 -41.39 -18.94
N PRO A 22 14.25 -41.15 -19.87
CA PRO A 22 14.41 -39.83 -20.47
C PRO A 22 13.32 -39.51 -21.52
N ALA A 23 12.31 -40.36 -21.68
CA ALA A 23 11.27 -40.25 -22.71
C ALA A 23 9.89 -39.75 -22.21
N ALA A 24 9.76 -39.24 -20.98
CA ALA A 24 8.45 -38.86 -20.42
C ALA A 24 8.33 -37.41 -19.91
N MET A 25 9.34 -36.56 -20.10
CA MET A 25 9.19 -35.12 -19.85
C MET A 25 8.82 -34.44 -21.16
N ASN A 26 7.50 -34.36 -21.44
CA ASN A 26 6.99 -33.47 -22.46
C ASN A 26 7.42 -32.03 -22.07
N PRO A 27 8.20 -31.31 -22.91
CA PRO A 27 8.63 -29.94 -22.62
C PRO A 27 7.45 -29.03 -22.27
N GLN A 28 6.29 -29.26 -22.87
CA GLN A 28 5.06 -28.51 -22.59
C GLN A 28 4.51 -28.80 -21.19
N LYS A 29 4.59 -30.04 -20.70
CA LYS A 29 4.12 -30.38 -19.35
C LYS A 29 5.04 -29.81 -18.29
N MET A 30 6.35 -29.84 -18.53
CA MET A 30 7.35 -29.22 -17.66
C MET A 30 7.17 -27.69 -17.62
N MET A 31 6.91 -27.06 -18.76
CA MET A 31 6.58 -25.63 -18.84
C MET A 31 5.26 -25.33 -18.11
N GLN A 32 4.25 -26.18 -18.23
CA GLN A 32 2.95 -25.98 -17.59
C GLN A 32 3.00 -26.16 -16.07
N GLU A 33 3.80 -27.11 -15.57
CA GLU A 33 4.05 -27.31 -14.14
C GLU A 33 4.92 -26.17 -13.57
N ALA A 34 5.99 -25.77 -14.26
CA ALA A 34 6.82 -24.63 -13.87
C ALA A 34 6.02 -23.31 -13.88
N MET A 35 5.13 -23.14 -14.84
CA MET A 35 4.24 -21.97 -14.92
C MET A 35 3.14 -22.03 -13.85
N GLY A 36 2.65 -23.22 -13.49
CA GLY A 36 1.74 -23.43 -12.37
C GLY A 36 2.37 -23.11 -11.01
N ASP A 37 3.62 -23.51 -10.78
CA ASP A 37 4.38 -23.17 -9.57
C ASP A 37 4.77 -21.69 -9.54
N MET A 38 5.12 -21.10 -10.68
CA MET A 38 5.35 -19.66 -10.82
C MET A 38 4.08 -18.84 -10.53
N MET A 39 2.91 -19.29 -10.98
CA MET A 39 1.61 -18.67 -10.67
C MET A 39 1.25 -18.82 -9.19
N LYS A 40 1.52 -19.97 -8.57
CA LYS A 40 1.31 -20.16 -7.12
C LYS A 40 2.22 -19.24 -6.30
N ILE A 41 3.51 -19.12 -6.65
CA ILE A 41 4.43 -18.21 -5.97
C ILE A 41 3.97 -16.75 -6.13
N GLY A 42 3.43 -16.38 -7.31
CA GLY A 42 2.86 -15.06 -7.57
C GLY A 42 1.58 -14.73 -6.78
N MET A 43 0.75 -15.74 -6.46
CA MET A 43 -0.48 -15.57 -5.68
C MET A 43 -0.24 -15.57 -4.16
N ASN A 44 0.82 -16.24 -3.69
CA ASN A 44 1.03 -16.50 -2.26
C ASN A 44 1.94 -15.46 -1.59
N ASN A 45 2.69 -14.69 -2.37
CA ASN A 45 3.56 -13.63 -1.86
C ASN A 45 2.80 -12.30 -1.70
N LYS A 46 1.94 -12.22 -0.67
CA LYS A 46 1.45 -10.91 -0.16
C LYS A 46 2.59 -9.96 0.26
N ALA A 47 3.81 -10.45 0.41
CA ALA A 47 4.99 -9.70 0.84
C ALA A 47 5.81 -9.06 -0.30
N LEU A 48 5.61 -9.44 -1.57
CA LEU A 48 6.31 -8.85 -2.74
C LEU A 48 5.41 -7.93 -3.57
N MET A 49 4.20 -7.68 -3.10
CA MET A 49 3.34 -6.64 -3.63
C MET A 49 4.02 -5.31 -3.33
N MET A 50 4.26 -4.49 -4.37
CA MET A 50 4.61 -3.08 -4.19
C MET A 50 3.68 -2.48 -3.13
N PRO A 51 4.16 -1.53 -2.29
CA PRO A 51 3.27 -0.80 -1.40
C PRO A 51 2.11 -0.34 -2.25
N GLN A 52 0.89 -0.79 -1.91
CA GLN A 52 -0.30 -0.47 -2.68
C GLN A 52 -0.30 1.05 -2.81
N ILE A 53 -0.20 1.56 -4.04
CA ILE A 53 -0.35 2.98 -4.31
C ILE A 53 -1.69 3.34 -3.66
N PRO A 54 -1.76 4.34 -2.77
CA PRO A 54 -2.98 4.63 -2.01
C PRO A 54 -4.19 4.66 -2.95
N ASP A 55 -5.28 3.98 -2.56
CA ASP A 55 -6.48 3.77 -3.41
C ASP A 55 -7.03 5.07 -4.02
N ASP A 56 -6.74 6.22 -3.40
CA ASP A 56 -6.98 7.54 -3.95
C ASP A 56 -5.69 8.19 -4.48
N ARG A 57 -5.61 8.42 -5.80
CA ARG A 57 -4.60 9.29 -6.45
C ARG A 57 -4.53 10.71 -5.85
N SER A 58 -5.53 11.10 -5.05
CA SER A 58 -5.61 12.43 -4.45
C SER A 58 -5.05 12.54 -3.04
N VAL A 59 -4.75 11.43 -2.36
CA VAL A 59 -4.18 11.44 -1.01
C VAL A 59 -2.66 11.41 -1.12
N LEU A 60 -2.04 12.56 -0.90
CA LEU A 60 -0.60 12.70 -1.06
C LEU A 60 0.14 12.20 0.18
N GLN A 61 -0.41 12.43 1.37
CA GLN A 61 0.33 12.23 2.62
C GLN A 61 -0.59 11.90 3.79
N LYS A 62 -0.36 10.77 4.47
CA LYS A 62 -1.01 10.40 5.75
C LYS A 62 -0.02 10.62 6.90
N TRP A 63 -0.53 11.12 8.03
CA TRP A 63 0.23 11.33 9.26
C TRP A 63 -0.44 10.58 10.44
N PRO A 64 0.33 9.90 11.32
CA PRO A 64 1.79 9.76 11.31
C PRO A 64 2.29 8.96 10.10
N MET A 65 3.58 9.04 9.77
CA MET A 65 4.13 8.34 8.60
C MET A 65 4.31 6.81 8.84
N ASN A 66 3.80 6.26 9.95
CA ASN A 66 4.00 4.86 10.29
C ASN A 66 3.14 3.94 9.40
N ARG A 67 3.63 2.73 9.13
CA ARG A 67 2.96 1.79 8.20
C ARG A 67 1.58 1.34 8.68
N SER A 68 1.36 1.27 9.99
CA SER A 68 0.08 0.81 10.56
C SER A 68 -1.10 1.74 10.23
N CYS A 69 -0.90 3.05 10.12
CA CYS A 69 -1.99 3.98 9.82
C CYS A 69 -2.21 4.21 8.31
N GLN A 70 -1.33 3.70 7.43
CA GLN A 70 -1.52 3.82 5.98
C GLN A 70 -2.71 2.99 5.46
N ASN A 71 -3.02 1.88 6.13
CA ASN A 71 -4.05 0.94 5.69
C ASN A 71 -5.46 1.28 6.20
N GLU A 72 -5.60 2.33 7.02
CA GLU A 72 -6.90 2.74 7.53
C GLU A 72 -7.72 3.46 6.42
N PRO A 73 -8.99 3.06 6.22
CA PRO A 73 -9.89 3.75 5.32
C PRO A 73 -10.24 5.12 5.91
N HIS A 74 -9.98 6.16 5.14
CA HIS A 74 -10.13 7.57 5.53
C HIS A 74 -11.38 8.20 4.88
N ASP A 75 -12.22 7.38 4.23
CA ASP A 75 -13.50 7.81 3.65
C ASP A 75 -14.45 8.36 4.71
N LYS A 76 -14.37 7.80 5.93
CA LYS A 76 -15.20 8.19 7.07
C LYS A 76 -14.66 9.38 7.85
N TRP A 77 -13.45 9.85 7.53
CA TRP A 77 -12.80 10.96 8.25
C TRP A 77 -13.48 12.28 7.93
N GLN A 78 -13.46 13.18 8.90
CA GLN A 78 -14.05 14.50 8.76
C GLN A 78 -13.20 15.37 7.85
N ILE A 79 -13.85 16.15 7.00
CA ILE A 79 -13.16 17.02 6.04
C ILE A 79 -13.03 18.43 6.64
N VAL A 80 -11.79 18.88 6.74
CA VAL A 80 -11.43 20.24 7.13
C VAL A 80 -10.85 20.97 5.92
N TRP A 81 -11.53 22.04 5.53
CA TRP A 81 -11.05 22.98 4.51
C TRP A 81 -10.38 24.17 5.19
N PRO A 82 -9.31 24.75 4.60
CA PRO A 82 -8.73 25.99 5.11
C PRO A 82 -9.73 27.13 5.26
N SER A 83 -10.63 27.31 4.28
CA SER A 83 -11.69 28.32 4.32
C SER A 83 -12.68 28.17 5.48
N ASN A 84 -12.74 26.99 6.14
CA ASN A 84 -13.59 26.81 7.32
C ASN A 84 -13.08 27.65 8.52
N LEU A 85 -11.76 27.83 8.60
CA LEU A 85 -11.05 28.49 9.70
C LEU A 85 -10.69 29.95 9.40
N ASP A 86 -10.79 30.37 8.14
CA ASP A 86 -10.39 31.72 7.69
C ASP A 86 -11.34 32.81 8.23
N SER A 87 -10.79 33.75 8.99
CA SER A 87 -11.53 34.91 9.52
C SER A 87 -11.94 35.91 8.43
N ASN A 88 -11.19 35.99 7.33
CA ASN A 88 -11.42 36.94 6.25
C ASN A 88 -12.60 36.52 5.36
N LYS A 89 -12.87 35.21 5.28
CA LYS A 89 -13.98 34.64 4.51
C LYS A 89 -15.28 34.78 5.27
N THR A 90 -16.39 34.92 4.55
CA THR A 90 -17.73 34.97 5.12
C THR A 90 -18.31 33.58 5.36
N THR A 91 -19.36 33.49 6.17
CA THR A 91 -20.12 32.23 6.36
C THR A 91 -20.73 31.74 5.03
N LYS A 92 -21.00 32.65 4.09
CA LYS A 92 -21.49 32.32 2.75
C LYS A 92 -20.41 31.68 1.86
N GLU A 93 -19.14 31.99 2.09
CA GLU A 93 -18.01 31.42 1.33
C GLU A 93 -17.50 30.12 1.95
N GLY A 94 -17.82 29.83 3.21
CA GLY A 94 -17.49 28.55 3.85
C GLY A 94 -16.94 28.65 5.26
N ARG A 95 -16.76 29.86 5.81
CA ARG A 95 -16.30 30.02 7.20
C ARG A 95 -17.28 29.33 8.17
N LYS A 96 -16.75 28.45 9.01
CA LYS A 96 -17.51 27.72 10.04
C LYS A 96 -17.26 28.24 11.45
N VAL A 97 -16.11 28.87 11.69
CA VAL A 97 -15.74 29.40 13.00
C VAL A 97 -16.17 30.86 13.17
N GLY A 98 -16.32 31.29 14.43
CA GLY A 98 -16.56 32.70 14.75
C GLY A 98 -15.36 33.58 14.37
N LYS A 99 -15.60 34.84 14.00
CA LYS A 99 -14.51 35.75 13.57
C LYS A 99 -13.42 35.95 14.64
N SER A 100 -13.79 35.90 15.93
CA SER A 100 -12.86 36.08 17.05
C SER A 100 -11.86 34.93 17.22
N VAL A 101 -12.23 33.72 16.77
CA VAL A 101 -11.41 32.50 16.88
C VAL A 101 -10.85 32.05 15.52
N GLY A 102 -11.26 32.72 14.43
CA GLY A 102 -10.74 32.46 13.10
C GLY A 102 -9.31 32.97 12.93
N LEU A 103 -8.58 32.33 12.04
CA LEU A 103 -7.21 32.71 11.69
C LEU A 103 -7.21 33.49 10.37
N PRO A 104 -6.33 34.49 10.20
CA PRO A 104 -6.19 35.14 8.91
C PRO A 104 -5.45 34.21 7.93
N LYS A 105 -6.10 33.84 6.82
CA LYS A 105 -5.50 33.05 5.72
C LYS A 105 -4.75 31.77 6.20
N PRO A 106 -5.44 30.84 6.90
CA PRO A 106 -4.82 29.58 7.35
C PRO A 106 -4.39 28.75 6.14
N THR A 107 -3.18 28.23 6.12
CA THR A 107 -2.71 27.35 5.03
C THR A 107 -2.98 25.88 5.34
N LEU A 108 -2.94 25.03 4.31
CA LEU A 108 -3.04 23.58 4.46
C LEU A 108 -1.97 23.02 5.41
N MET A 109 -0.76 23.56 5.35
CA MET A 109 0.37 23.13 6.17
C MET A 109 0.22 23.57 7.63
N ASP A 110 -0.33 24.76 7.89
CA ASP A 110 -0.59 25.22 9.27
C ASP A 110 -1.56 24.28 9.99
N ILE A 111 -2.60 23.83 9.29
CA ILE A 111 -3.60 22.89 9.82
C ILE A 111 -2.94 21.54 10.11
N SER A 112 -2.12 21.05 9.17
CA SER A 112 -1.35 19.81 9.37
C SER A 112 -0.46 19.93 10.61
N GLU A 113 0.36 20.97 10.72
CA GLU A 113 1.26 21.19 11.84
C GLU A 113 0.51 21.27 13.18
N ALA A 114 -0.62 21.98 13.23
CA ALA A 114 -1.46 22.04 14.41
C ALA A 114 -1.99 20.67 14.83
N LEU A 115 -2.44 19.84 13.88
CA LEU A 115 -2.91 18.48 14.15
C LEU A 115 -1.77 17.57 14.61
N GLN A 116 -0.57 17.74 14.07
CA GLN A 116 0.63 17.02 14.52
C GLN A 116 0.96 17.35 15.99
N LYS A 117 0.90 18.63 16.37
CA LYS A 117 1.12 19.09 17.75
C LYS A 117 0.11 18.49 18.72
N ILE A 118 -1.14 18.32 18.29
CA ILE A 118 -2.21 17.72 19.11
C ILE A 118 -2.12 16.17 19.09
N GLY A 119 -1.36 15.57 18.16
CA GLY A 119 -1.23 14.13 18.03
C GLY A 119 -2.39 13.47 17.30
N ILE A 120 -3.14 14.21 16.48
CA ILE A 120 -4.30 13.70 15.74
C ILE A 120 -3.86 13.17 14.37
N ARG A 121 -4.28 11.93 14.07
CA ARG A 121 -4.06 11.32 12.76
C ARG A 121 -4.82 12.08 11.69
N HIS A 122 -4.17 12.37 10.58
CA HIS A 122 -4.80 13.11 9.49
C HIS A 122 -4.16 12.79 8.14
N ALA A 123 -4.87 13.12 7.06
CA ALA A 123 -4.43 12.91 5.70
C ALA A 123 -4.61 14.18 4.89
N ILE A 124 -3.62 14.49 4.05
CA ILE A 124 -3.59 15.70 3.23
C ILE A 124 -3.93 15.32 1.79
N GLU A 125 -4.92 16.01 1.24
CA GLU A 125 -5.27 15.95 -0.17
C GLU A 125 -5.04 17.33 -0.81
N PRO A 126 -3.87 17.57 -1.42
CA PRO A 126 -3.52 18.91 -1.92
C PRO A 126 -4.36 19.29 -3.15
N ASN A 127 -4.74 18.33 -3.99
CA ASN A 127 -5.34 18.63 -5.30
C ASN A 127 -6.86 18.89 -5.25
N LYS A 128 -7.40 19.31 -4.11
CA LYS A 128 -8.84 19.52 -3.89
C LYS A 128 -9.11 20.99 -3.58
N PHE A 129 -10.29 21.49 -3.90
CA PHE A 129 -10.70 22.85 -3.56
C PHE A 129 -12.16 22.88 -3.12
N LEU A 130 -12.56 23.91 -2.39
CA LEU A 130 -13.91 24.05 -1.88
C LEU A 130 -14.81 24.66 -2.96
N PRO A 131 -15.86 23.97 -3.45
CA PRO A 131 -16.74 24.50 -4.51
C PRO A 131 -17.46 25.80 -4.11
N ARG A 132 -17.67 26.00 -2.82
CA ARG A 132 -18.31 27.19 -2.25
C ARG A 132 -17.44 28.45 -2.28
N ASP A 133 -16.13 28.29 -2.40
CA ASP A 133 -15.15 29.38 -2.49
C ASP A 133 -14.31 29.21 -3.76
N PRO A 134 -14.77 29.73 -4.92
CA PRO A 134 -14.04 29.61 -6.18
C PRO A 134 -12.63 30.20 -6.13
N ALA A 135 -12.38 31.18 -5.27
CA ALA A 135 -11.06 31.78 -5.09
C ALA A 135 -10.05 30.81 -4.44
N SER A 136 -10.54 29.86 -3.62
CA SER A 136 -9.69 28.82 -3.01
C SER A 136 -8.96 27.95 -4.04
N LYS A 137 -9.50 27.84 -5.26
CA LYS A 137 -8.85 27.12 -6.36
C LYS A 137 -7.46 27.68 -6.72
N TRP A 138 -7.25 28.98 -6.49
CA TRP A 138 -6.02 29.68 -6.85
C TRP A 138 -5.19 30.06 -5.63
N ASP A 139 -5.84 30.48 -4.54
CA ASP A 139 -5.17 31.04 -3.37
C ASP A 139 -4.80 29.97 -2.33
N ASN A 140 -5.66 28.96 -2.12
CA ASN A 140 -5.49 28.02 -1.02
C ASN A 140 -6.14 26.66 -1.33
N PHE A 141 -5.43 25.87 -2.13
CA PHE A 141 -5.85 24.53 -2.50
C PHE A 141 -5.50 23.51 -1.41
N GLY A 142 -6.33 22.49 -1.35
CA GLY A 142 -6.18 21.30 -0.54
C GLY A 142 -7.21 21.18 0.57
N ARG A 143 -7.30 19.96 1.12
CA ARG A 143 -8.06 19.67 2.32
C ARG A 143 -7.32 18.71 3.23
N VAL A 144 -7.68 18.76 4.50
CA VAL A 144 -7.23 17.81 5.50
C VAL A 144 -8.40 16.91 5.88
N ARG A 145 -8.13 15.61 5.99
CA ARG A 145 -9.04 14.64 6.59
C ARG A 145 -8.53 14.26 7.96
N VAL A 146 -9.42 14.20 8.94
CA VAL A 146 -9.11 13.94 10.36
C VAL A 146 -10.04 12.87 10.93
#